data_AF-A0A3P7LGX3-F1
#
_entry.id   AF-A0A3P7LGX3-F1
#
_cell.length_a   1.000
_cell.length_b   1.000
_cell.length_c   1.000
_cell.angle_alpha   90.00
_cell.angle_beta   90.00
_cell.angle_gamma   90.00
#
_symmetry.space_group_name_H-M   'P 1'
#
loop_
_entity.id
_entity.type
_entity.pdbx_description
1 polymer ?
#
loop_
_entity_poly.entity_id
_entity_poly.type
_entity_poly.pdbx_seq_one_letter_code
_entity_poly.pdbx_strand_id
1 'polypeptide(L)'
;MVCSTQDSKSWRPFPTEAMDLLSMDGTLALQRLWPPLVDATALSELLEEQLKNRAANWRRNQLLLSARPGYDEVFLETATPWDDALGQLLLPMLFEFENDTQSQEVVRIPGRRDFSFVSAAVKKYVPAGYTFKAYPIQLLHCDASRALISALKSPICQDILTCTGADLRLAVRAQVFAYAESAVVSWCIFACVYKS
;
A
#
# COMPACT_ATOMS: atom_id res chain seq x y z
N MET A 1 2.17 -32.62 -25.35
CA MET A 1 0.96 -33.15 -26.01
C MET A 1 -0.03 -31.99 -26.06
N VAL A 2 -0.25 -31.40 -27.22
CA VAL A 2 -1.10 -30.22 -27.39
C VAL A 2 -2.52 -30.70 -27.62
N CYS A 3 -3.43 -30.47 -26.67
CA CYS A 3 -4.84 -30.77 -26.85
C CYS A 3 -5.46 -29.68 -27.75
N SER A 4 -5.79 -30.04 -28.99
CA SER A 4 -6.51 -29.18 -29.93
C SER A 4 -8.00 -29.16 -29.54
N THR A 5 -8.55 -27.96 -29.32
CA THR A 5 -9.94 -27.76 -28.91
C THR A 5 -10.97 -27.99 -30.03
N GLN A 6 -10.52 -28.28 -31.25
CA GLN A 6 -11.40 -28.41 -32.43
C GLN A 6 -11.83 -29.86 -32.72
N ASP A 7 -11.21 -30.87 -32.10
CA ASP A 7 -11.48 -32.27 -32.41
C ASP A 7 -12.40 -32.91 -31.35
N SER A 8 -13.72 -32.81 -31.56
CA SER A 8 -14.75 -33.29 -30.62
C SER A 8 -14.69 -34.78 -30.33
N LYS A 9 -14.03 -35.57 -31.19
CA LYS A 9 -13.84 -37.03 -31.01
C LYS A 9 -12.68 -37.38 -30.07
N SER A 10 -11.83 -36.43 -29.73
CA SER A 10 -10.70 -36.62 -28.80
C SER A 10 -11.07 -36.38 -27.34
N TRP A 11 -12.26 -35.81 -27.08
CA TRP A 11 -12.77 -35.57 -25.74
C TRP A 11 -13.36 -36.86 -25.17
N ARG A 12 -12.64 -37.46 -24.24
CA ARG A 12 -13.22 -38.52 -23.41
C ARG A 12 -14.11 -37.87 -22.36
N PRO A 13 -15.36 -38.32 -22.18
CA PRO A 13 -16.19 -37.85 -21.08
C PRO A 13 -15.50 -38.19 -19.77
N PHE A 14 -15.56 -37.25 -18.82
CA PHE A 14 -15.02 -37.47 -17.49
C PHE A 14 -15.75 -38.68 -16.87
N PRO A 15 -15.03 -39.71 -16.40
CA PRO A 15 -15.66 -40.93 -15.90
C PRO A 15 -16.51 -40.60 -14.67
N THR A 16 -17.79 -40.98 -14.70
CA THR A 16 -18.75 -40.74 -13.62
C THR A 16 -18.33 -41.40 -12.30
N GLU A 17 -17.61 -42.52 -12.37
CA GLU A 17 -17.03 -43.21 -11.21
C GLU A 17 -15.99 -42.33 -10.48
N ALA A 18 -15.26 -41.48 -11.20
CA ALA A 18 -14.33 -40.52 -10.60
C ALA A 18 -15.06 -39.34 -9.92
N MET A 19 -16.28 -38.99 -10.39
CA MET A 19 -17.13 -38.00 -9.72
C MET A 19 -17.67 -38.53 -8.38
N ASP A 20 -18.00 -39.82 -8.33
CA ASP A 20 -18.44 -40.48 -7.09
C ASP A 20 -17.29 -40.58 -6.09
N LEU A 21 -16.05 -40.84 -6.55
CA LEU A 21 -14.86 -40.81 -5.69
C LEU A 21 -14.57 -39.41 -5.11
N LEU A 22 -14.79 -38.34 -5.88
CA LEU A 22 -14.69 -36.96 -5.38
C LEU A 22 -15.79 -36.61 -4.37
N SER A 23 -16.92 -37.33 -4.39
CA SER A 23 -18.06 -37.09 -3.51
C SER A 23 -17.94 -37.81 -2.16
N MET A 24 -17.06 -38.80 -2.04
CA MET A 24 -16.97 -39.69 -0.86
C MET A 24 -15.90 -39.30 0.16
N ASP A 25 -14.91 -38.47 -0.21
CA ASP A 25 -13.95 -37.92 0.75
C ASP A 25 -14.48 -36.62 1.37
N GLY A 26 -15.46 -36.78 2.27
CA GLY A 26 -16.00 -35.71 3.14
C GLY A 26 -15.00 -35.07 4.11
N THR A 27 -13.69 -35.27 3.92
CA THR A 27 -12.61 -34.60 4.65
C THR A 27 -12.21 -33.27 4.01
N LEU A 28 -12.60 -33.01 2.76
CA LEU A 28 -12.56 -31.67 2.17
C LEU A 28 -13.88 -30.93 2.44
N ALA A 29 -14.32 -30.90 3.70
CA ALA A 29 -15.32 -29.92 4.09
C ALA A 29 -14.71 -28.54 3.79
N LEU A 30 -15.24 -27.82 2.80
CA LEU A 30 -14.92 -26.41 2.60
C LEU A 30 -15.22 -25.70 3.91
N GLN A 31 -14.19 -25.52 4.73
CA GLN A 31 -14.33 -24.91 6.03
C GLN A 31 -14.79 -23.48 5.78
N ARG A 32 -16.00 -23.17 6.23
CA ARG A 32 -16.62 -21.88 5.97
C ARG A 32 -15.82 -20.82 6.70
N LEU A 33 -15.06 -20.04 5.93
CA LEU A 33 -14.32 -18.89 6.43
C LEU A 33 -15.31 -17.90 7.05
N TRP A 34 -14.92 -17.35 8.20
CA TRP A 34 -15.73 -16.33 8.87
C TRP A 34 -15.53 -15.00 8.15
N PRO A 35 -16.55 -14.12 8.15
CA PRO A 35 -16.35 -12.77 7.66
C PRO A 35 -15.22 -12.06 8.44
N PRO A 36 -14.67 -10.97 7.90
CA PRO A 36 -13.70 -10.17 8.62
C PRO A 36 -14.23 -9.79 10.01
N LEU A 37 -13.44 -10.12 11.05
CA LEU A 37 -13.76 -9.84 12.45
C LEU A 37 -13.26 -8.46 12.89
N VAL A 38 -12.60 -7.73 11.99
CA VAL A 38 -11.93 -6.46 12.28
C VAL A 38 -12.58 -5.32 11.51
N ASP A 39 -12.65 -4.15 12.14
CA ASP A 39 -13.04 -2.91 11.48
C ASP A 39 -11.85 -2.34 10.70
N ALA A 40 -11.84 -2.61 9.39
CA ALA A 40 -10.78 -2.16 8.49
C ALA A 40 -10.66 -0.63 8.45
N THR A 41 -11.77 0.10 8.59
CA THR A 41 -11.79 1.56 8.50
C THR A 41 -11.11 2.16 9.72
N ALA A 42 -11.55 1.75 10.92
CA ALA A 42 -10.95 2.19 12.18
C ALA A 42 -9.46 1.81 12.26
N LEU A 43 -9.08 0.62 11.79
CA LEU A 43 -7.67 0.21 11.74
C LEU A 43 -6.85 1.04 10.75
N SER A 44 -7.42 1.44 9.61
CA SER A 44 -6.75 2.29 8.62
C SER A 44 -6.43 3.68 9.20
N GLU A 45 -7.43 4.29 9.83
CA GLU A 45 -7.30 5.61 10.47
C GLU A 45 -6.28 5.58 11.60
N LEU A 46 -6.37 4.58 12.49
CA LEU A 46 -5.43 4.40 13.59
C LEU A 46 -4.00 4.16 13.10
N LEU A 47 -3.82 3.32 12.07
CA LEU A 47 -2.51 3.05 11.48
C LEU A 47 -1.90 4.31 10.87
N GLU A 48 -2.71 5.09 10.14
CA GLU A 48 -2.27 6.36 9.54
C GLU A 48 -1.83 7.36 10.61
N GLU A 49 -2.64 7.58 11.65
CA GLU A 49 -2.33 8.51 12.74
C GLU A 49 -1.05 8.10 13.47
N GLN A 50 -0.94 6.81 13.82
CA GLN A 50 0.25 6.31 14.49
C GLN A 50 1.50 6.40 13.61
N LEU A 51 1.38 6.17 12.29
CA LEU A 51 2.48 6.32 11.36
C LEU A 51 2.91 7.78 11.24
N LYS A 52 1.98 8.72 11.13
CA LYS A 52 2.27 10.17 11.13
C LYS A 52 3.05 10.58 12.37
N ASN A 53 2.59 10.17 13.56
CA ASN A 53 3.24 10.49 14.83
C ASN A 53 4.65 9.88 14.92
N ARG A 54 4.79 8.60 14.58
CA ARG A 54 6.08 7.90 14.66
C ARG A 54 7.07 8.40 13.61
N ALA A 55 6.62 8.66 12.39
CA ALA A 55 7.44 9.22 11.32
C ALA A 55 7.91 10.64 11.66
N ALA A 56 7.04 11.47 12.23
CA ALA A 56 7.40 12.80 12.71
C ALA A 56 8.46 12.73 13.82
N ASN A 57 8.29 11.83 14.78
CA ASN A 57 9.27 11.61 15.86
C ASN A 57 10.62 11.10 15.33
N TRP A 58 10.59 10.12 14.42
CA TRP A 58 11.79 9.60 13.79
C TRP A 58 12.51 10.69 12.98
N ARG A 59 11.78 11.44 12.14
CA ARG A 59 12.31 12.56 11.35
C ARG A 59 12.98 13.59 12.24
N ARG A 60 12.33 14.02 13.33
CA ARG A 60 12.90 14.99 14.27
C ARG A 60 14.24 14.50 14.81
N ASN A 61 14.30 13.26 15.27
CA ASN A 61 15.54 12.67 15.77
C ASN A 61 16.64 12.63 14.69
N GLN A 62 16.30 12.27 13.46
CA GLN A 62 17.27 12.26 12.35
C GLN A 62 17.78 13.66 12.00
N LEU A 63 16.88 14.64 11.95
CA LEU A 63 17.26 16.02 11.64
C LEU A 63 18.17 16.60 12.73
N LEU A 64 17.89 16.33 14.02
CA LEU A 64 18.76 16.73 15.13
C LEU A 64 20.17 16.12 15.01
N LEU A 65 20.28 14.85 14.62
CA LEU A 65 21.57 14.19 14.42
C LEU A 65 22.36 14.78 13.24
N SER A 66 21.65 15.25 12.20
CA SER A 66 22.25 15.86 11.02
C SER A 66 22.48 17.38 11.13
N ALA A 67 21.92 18.02 12.15
CA ALA A 67 21.99 19.47 12.33
C ALA A 67 23.40 19.90 12.72
N ARG A 68 23.84 21.05 12.18
CA ARG A 68 25.11 21.67 12.61
C ARG A 68 24.95 22.24 14.02
N PRO A 69 26.00 22.21 14.87
CA PRO A 69 25.98 22.89 16.15
C PRO A 69 25.71 24.39 15.94
N GLY A 70 24.62 24.91 16.51
CA GLY A 70 24.23 26.33 16.40
C GLY A 70 23.11 26.65 15.39
N TYR A 71 22.48 25.65 14.78
CA TYR A 71 21.21 25.85 14.05
C TYR A 71 20.05 25.80 15.04
N ASP A 72 19.18 26.82 15.03
CA ASP A 72 18.09 26.97 16.00
C ASP A 72 17.17 25.75 16.07
N GLU A 73 17.02 25.19 17.28
CA GLU A 73 16.04 24.15 17.63
C GLU A 73 14.61 24.56 17.23
N VAL A 74 14.34 25.87 17.17
CA VAL A 74 13.08 26.50 16.77
C VAL A 74 12.69 26.22 15.30
N PHE A 75 13.68 26.06 14.40
CA PHE A 75 13.41 25.71 12.99
C PHE A 75 12.97 24.25 12.83
N LEU A 76 13.38 23.36 13.75
CA LEU A 76 12.93 21.96 13.79
C LEU A 76 11.52 21.81 14.38
N GLU A 77 11.12 22.73 15.25
CA GLU A 77 9.79 22.78 15.87
C GLU A 77 8.69 23.28 14.94
N THR A 78 9.06 23.91 13.80
CA THR A 78 8.09 24.22 12.74
C THR A 78 7.77 22.91 12.01
N ALA A 79 7.00 22.06 12.69
CA ALA A 79 6.59 20.74 12.27
C ALA A 79 6.03 20.85 10.86
N THR A 80 6.70 20.22 9.90
CA THR A 80 6.24 20.14 8.52
C THR A 80 4.84 19.54 8.57
N PRO A 81 3.77 20.33 8.32
CA PRO A 81 2.42 19.82 8.53
C PRO A 81 2.19 18.66 7.56
N TRP A 82 1.48 17.64 8.04
CA TRP A 82 1.03 16.57 7.17
C TRP A 82 -0.01 17.12 6.20
N ASP A 83 0.22 16.94 4.92
CA ASP A 83 -0.68 17.31 3.84
C ASP A 83 -1.71 16.19 3.65
N ASP A 84 -2.81 16.28 4.40
CA ASP A 84 -3.92 15.33 4.33
C ASP A 84 -4.60 15.34 2.96
N ALA A 85 -4.63 16.49 2.26
CA ALA A 85 -5.22 16.58 0.93
C ALA A 85 -4.42 15.74 -0.08
N LEU A 86 -3.08 15.83 -0.04
CA LEU A 86 -2.22 14.94 -0.81
C LEU A 86 -2.43 13.48 -0.41
N GLY A 87 -2.55 13.18 0.89
CA GLY A 87 -2.86 11.83 1.38
C GLY A 87 -4.14 11.26 0.77
N GLN A 88 -5.21 12.05 0.73
CA GLN A 88 -6.50 11.64 0.12
C GLN A 88 -6.37 11.38 -1.39
N LEU A 89 -5.56 12.17 -2.10
CA LEU A 89 -5.30 11.93 -3.53
C LEU A 89 -4.57 10.61 -3.80
N LEU A 90 -3.80 10.12 -2.83
CA LEU A 90 -3.06 8.85 -2.93
C LEU A 90 -3.90 7.64 -2.54
N LEU A 91 -5.04 7.82 -1.87
CA LEU A 91 -5.90 6.72 -1.45
C LEU A 91 -6.33 5.80 -2.62
N PRO A 92 -6.80 6.32 -3.77
CA PRO A 92 -7.14 5.46 -4.91
C PRO A 92 -5.96 4.62 -5.41
N MET A 93 -4.72 5.11 -5.27
CA MET A 93 -3.51 4.36 -5.63
C MET A 93 -3.35 3.10 -4.77
N LEU A 94 -3.67 3.17 -3.48
CA LEU A 94 -3.59 2.03 -2.58
C LEU A 94 -4.60 0.93 -2.95
N PHE A 95 -5.80 1.34 -3.36
CA PHE A 95 -6.82 0.41 -3.89
C PHE A 95 -6.37 -0.24 -5.20
N GLU A 96 -5.73 0.52 -6.10
CA GLU A 96 -5.15 -0.03 -7.32
C GLU A 96 -4.05 -1.07 -7.03
N PHE A 97 -3.14 -0.79 -6.09
CA PHE A 97 -2.09 -1.76 -5.71
C PHE A 97 -2.64 -3.05 -5.12
N GLU A 98 -3.67 -2.97 -4.28
CA GLU A 98 -4.31 -4.16 -3.72
C GLU A 98 -5.01 -4.97 -4.81
N ASN A 99 -5.77 -4.30 -5.68
CA ASN A 99 -6.45 -4.95 -6.81
C ASN A 99 -5.46 -5.65 -7.75
N ASP A 100 -4.31 -5.03 -8.02
CA ASP A 100 -3.25 -5.61 -8.86
C ASP A 100 -2.61 -6.82 -8.19
N THR A 101 -2.43 -6.78 -6.88
CA THR A 101 -1.87 -7.92 -6.11
C THR A 101 -2.83 -9.11 -6.11
N GLN A 102 -4.14 -8.86 -5.95
CA GLN A 102 -5.16 -9.91 -6.07
C GLN A 102 -5.30 -10.44 -7.51
N SER A 103 -5.03 -9.62 -8.52
CA SER A 103 -5.19 -9.97 -9.94
C SER A 103 -3.99 -10.76 -10.53
N GLN A 104 -2.96 -11.10 -9.74
CA GLN A 104 -1.71 -11.65 -10.27
C GLN A 104 -1.81 -13.02 -10.96
N GLU A 105 -2.96 -13.71 -10.98
CA GLU A 105 -3.23 -14.82 -11.90
C GLU A 105 -4.69 -14.83 -12.43
N VAL A 106 -4.85 -14.59 -13.75
CA VAL A 106 -5.19 -15.58 -14.80
C VAL A 106 -5.17 -14.88 -16.18
N VAL A 107 -5.42 -13.57 -16.28
CA VAL A 107 -5.32 -12.82 -17.54
C VAL A 107 -4.73 -11.43 -17.32
N ARG A 108 -3.49 -11.21 -17.77
CA ARG A 108 -2.95 -9.85 -17.89
C ARG A 108 -3.64 -9.17 -19.07
N ILE A 109 -4.65 -8.35 -18.79
CA ILE A 109 -5.27 -7.48 -19.81
C ILE A 109 -4.25 -6.39 -20.19
N PRO A 110 -3.76 -6.34 -21.45
CA PRO A 110 -2.87 -5.28 -21.90
C PRO A 110 -3.58 -3.92 -21.77
N GLY A 111 -2.93 -2.94 -21.14
CA GLY A 111 -3.48 -1.58 -20.95
C GLY A 111 -4.17 -1.33 -19.60
N ARG A 112 -4.23 -2.30 -18.67
CA ARG A 112 -4.86 -2.09 -17.35
C ARG A 112 -3.98 -1.33 -16.34
N ARG A 113 -2.68 -1.15 -16.62
CA ARG A 113 -1.74 -0.44 -15.73
C ARG A 113 -1.74 1.07 -15.94
N ASP A 114 -2.93 1.64 -16.07
CA ASP A 114 -3.06 3.06 -16.30
C ASP A 114 -3.30 3.73 -14.94
N PHE A 115 -2.21 3.98 -14.21
CA PHE A 115 -2.17 4.96 -13.11
C PHE A 115 -2.45 6.40 -13.62
N SER A 116 -3.06 6.55 -14.80
CA SER A 116 -3.27 7.80 -15.54
C SER A 116 -4.18 8.72 -14.75
N PHE A 117 -5.22 8.20 -14.11
CA PHE A 117 -6.16 8.99 -13.31
C PHE A 117 -5.50 9.56 -12.06
N VAL A 118 -4.89 8.70 -11.23
CA VAL A 118 -4.22 9.14 -10.01
C VAL A 118 -3.02 10.03 -10.32
N SER A 119 -2.23 9.66 -11.34
CA SER A 119 -1.10 10.50 -11.77
C SER A 119 -1.55 11.85 -12.32
N ALA A 120 -2.68 11.96 -13.01
CA ALA A 120 -3.23 13.24 -13.45
C ALA A 120 -3.69 14.09 -12.26
N ALA A 121 -4.33 13.49 -11.25
CA ALA A 121 -4.76 14.18 -10.05
C ALA A 121 -3.57 14.72 -9.24
N VAL A 122 -2.54 13.88 -9.02
CA VAL A 122 -1.30 14.30 -8.35
C VAL A 122 -0.56 15.36 -9.17
N LYS A 123 -0.43 15.20 -10.49
CA LYS A 123 0.21 16.20 -11.37
C LYS A 123 -0.50 17.55 -11.34
N LYS A 124 -1.82 17.57 -11.22
CA LYS A 124 -2.59 18.81 -11.09
C LYS A 124 -2.44 19.45 -9.71
N TYR A 125 -2.28 18.63 -8.67
CA TYR A 125 -2.10 19.10 -7.30
C TYR A 125 -0.70 19.67 -7.06
N VAL A 126 0.33 19.05 -7.65
CA VAL A 126 1.73 19.47 -7.51
C VAL A 126 1.97 20.72 -8.38
N PRO A 127 2.38 21.87 -7.79
CA PRO A 127 2.61 23.07 -8.57
C PRO A 127 3.79 22.93 -9.55
N ALA A 128 3.81 23.76 -10.59
CA ALA A 128 4.94 23.79 -11.52
C ALA A 128 6.25 24.16 -10.79
N GLY A 129 7.33 23.44 -11.09
CA GLY A 129 8.64 23.63 -10.43
C GLY A 129 8.81 22.88 -9.11
N TYR A 130 7.83 22.08 -8.69
CA TYR A 130 7.93 21.21 -7.53
C TYR A 130 8.27 19.78 -7.93
N THR A 131 8.94 19.08 -7.03
CA THR A 131 9.23 17.65 -7.14
C THR A 131 8.28 16.87 -6.25
N PHE A 132 7.72 15.79 -6.77
CA PHE A 132 6.91 14.82 -6.04
C PHE A 132 7.64 13.48 -5.95
N LYS A 133 7.72 12.91 -4.75
CA LYS A 133 8.23 11.56 -4.49
C LYS A 133 7.21 10.80 -3.66
N ALA A 134 7.02 9.53 -3.97
CA ALA A 134 6.18 8.64 -3.18
C ALA A 134 6.77 7.23 -3.10
N TYR A 135 6.49 6.55 -2.00
CA TYR A 135 6.95 5.21 -1.70
C TYR A 135 5.81 4.40 -1.08
N PRO A 136 5.14 3.52 -1.85
CA PRO A 136 4.17 2.57 -1.33
C PRO A 136 4.84 1.34 -0.74
N ILE A 137 4.25 0.76 0.31
CA ILE A 137 4.67 -0.48 0.94
C ILE A 137 3.45 -1.31 1.36
N GLN A 138 3.51 -2.62 1.09
CA GLN A 138 2.54 -3.60 1.56
C GLN A 138 3.05 -4.28 2.83
N LEU A 139 2.16 -4.51 3.79
CA LEU A 139 2.44 -5.14 5.07
C LEU A 139 1.32 -6.14 5.41
N LEU A 140 1.67 -7.24 6.07
CA LEU A 140 0.71 -8.25 6.56
C LEU A 140 0.33 -8.03 8.03
N HIS A 141 0.39 -6.78 8.50
CA HIS A 141 0.09 -6.39 9.87
C HIS A 141 -0.31 -4.91 9.96
N CYS A 142 -0.92 -4.51 11.06
CA CYS A 142 -1.31 -3.12 11.34
C CYS A 142 -0.42 -2.43 12.39
N ASP A 143 0.73 -3.00 12.75
CA ASP A 143 1.66 -2.36 13.71
C ASP A 143 2.45 -1.21 13.06
N ALA A 144 2.18 0.02 13.50
CA ALA A 144 2.80 1.23 12.96
C ALA A 144 4.32 1.32 13.21
N SER A 145 4.84 0.75 14.31
CA SER A 145 6.29 0.71 14.59
C SER A 145 7.00 -0.18 13.59
N ARG A 146 6.49 -1.40 13.42
CA ARG A 146 7.03 -2.39 12.49
C ARG A 146 6.88 -1.92 11.05
N ALA A 147 5.78 -1.24 10.74
CA ALA A 147 5.52 -0.62 9.45
C ALA A 147 6.58 0.44 9.13
N LEU A 148 6.82 1.38 10.05
CA LEU A 148 7.84 2.42 9.88
C LEU A 148 9.24 1.81 9.72
N ILE A 149 9.63 0.86 10.58
CA ILE A 149 10.94 0.17 10.47
C ILE A 149 11.08 -0.51 9.11
N SER A 150 10.02 -1.14 8.61
CA SER A 150 10.03 -1.80 7.31
C SER A 150 10.14 -0.80 6.17
N ALA A 151 9.43 0.32 6.24
CA ALA A 151 9.50 1.41 5.26
C ALA A 151 10.90 2.03 5.21
N LEU A 152 11.50 2.28 6.38
CA LEU A 152 12.85 2.84 6.53
C LEU A 152 13.96 1.93 6.01
N LYS A 153 13.71 0.65 5.67
CA LYS A 153 14.70 -0.16 4.95
C LYS A 153 14.95 0.33 3.53
N SER A 154 13.99 1.05 2.94
CA SER A 154 14.12 1.63 1.62
C SER A 154 14.79 3.01 1.69
N PRO A 155 15.87 3.26 0.93
CA PRO A 155 16.50 4.58 0.88
C PRO A 155 15.54 5.65 0.35
N ILE A 156 14.61 5.29 -0.54
CA ILE A 156 13.60 6.21 -1.07
C ILE A 156 12.70 6.73 0.07
N CYS A 157 12.30 5.84 0.98
CA CYS A 157 11.48 6.24 2.14
C CYS A 157 12.27 7.11 3.11
N GLN A 158 13.54 6.78 3.35
CA GLN A 158 14.42 7.61 4.18
C GLN A 158 14.53 9.01 3.58
N ASP A 159 14.83 9.11 2.28
CA ASP A 159 14.95 10.38 1.56
C ASP A 159 13.65 11.20 1.62
N ILE A 160 12.48 10.57 1.46
CA ILE A 160 11.19 11.24 1.60
C ILE A 160 11.04 11.82 3.02
N LEU A 161 11.35 11.02 4.04
CA LEU A 161 11.18 11.41 5.44
C LEU A 161 12.26 12.34 5.98
N THR A 162 13.45 12.39 5.39
CA THR A 162 14.55 13.31 5.75
C THR A 162 14.65 14.51 4.82
N CYS A 163 13.85 14.56 3.75
CA CYS A 163 13.84 15.65 2.78
C CYS A 163 13.75 17.00 3.48
N THR A 164 14.64 17.92 3.12
CA THR A 164 14.61 19.32 3.54
C THR A 164 14.55 20.18 2.28
N GLY A 165 13.65 21.15 2.25
CA GLY A 165 13.42 21.98 1.09
C GLY A 165 12.49 23.15 1.42
N ALA A 166 12.49 24.17 0.58
CA ALA A 166 11.52 25.25 0.68
C ALA A 166 10.11 24.72 0.34
N ASP A 167 9.12 25.09 1.14
CA ASP A 167 7.72 24.66 0.98
C ASP A 167 7.55 23.14 0.89
N LEU A 168 8.21 22.41 1.80
CA LEU A 168 8.06 20.97 1.95
C LEU A 168 6.70 20.61 2.54
N ARG A 169 6.00 19.70 1.87
CA ARG A 169 4.77 19.07 2.32
C ARG A 169 4.98 17.55 2.38
N LEU A 170 4.73 16.96 3.54
CA LEU A 170 4.82 15.52 3.74
C LEU A 170 3.41 14.94 3.77
N ALA A 171 3.21 13.75 3.22
CA ALA A 171 1.94 13.04 3.31
C ALA A 171 2.19 11.58 3.66
N VAL A 172 1.29 11.03 4.48
CA VAL A 172 1.19 9.60 4.77
C VAL A 172 -0.26 9.23 4.61
N ARG A 173 -0.51 8.17 3.84
CA ARG A 173 -1.82 7.54 3.75
C ARG A 173 -1.67 6.06 4.06
N ALA A 174 -2.57 5.51 4.86
CA ALA A 174 -2.65 4.08 5.11
C ALA A 174 -4.05 3.55 4.81
N GLN A 175 -4.12 2.34 4.27
CA GLN A 175 -5.36 1.63 4.02
C GLN A 175 -5.20 0.17 4.40
N VAL A 176 -6.05 -0.30 5.30
CA VAL A 176 -6.15 -1.69 5.73
C VAL A 176 -7.27 -2.36 4.95
N PHE A 177 -6.98 -3.53 4.42
CA PHE A 177 -7.89 -4.44 3.77
C PHE A 177 -8.07 -5.65 4.68
N ALA A 178 -9.30 -5.85 5.15
CA ALA A 178 -9.63 -6.98 6.01
C ALA A 178 -10.17 -8.13 5.16
N TYR A 179 -9.64 -9.31 5.43
CA TYR A 179 -10.00 -10.57 4.79
C TYR A 179 -10.74 -11.44 5.79
N ALA A 180 -10.98 -12.70 5.43
CA ALA A 180 -11.62 -13.66 6.31
C ALA A 180 -10.94 -13.72 7.70
N GLU A 181 -11.77 -13.89 8.73
CA GLU A 181 -11.33 -14.01 10.12
C GLU A 181 -10.56 -12.76 10.60
N SER A 182 -9.29 -12.91 10.98
CA SER A 182 -8.43 -11.83 11.45
C SER A 182 -7.33 -11.45 10.44
N ALA A 183 -7.38 -12.01 9.22
CA ALA A 183 -6.40 -11.74 8.20
C ALA A 183 -6.53 -10.30 7.68
N VAL A 184 -5.40 -9.58 7.63
CA VAL A 184 -5.34 -8.19 7.18
C VAL A 184 -4.13 -7.96 6.29
N VAL A 185 -4.30 -7.09 5.31
CA VAL A 185 -3.22 -6.51 4.52
C VAL A 185 -3.30 -5.01 4.68
N SER A 186 -2.17 -4.38 5.01
CA SER A 186 -2.07 -2.94 5.15
C SER A 186 -1.19 -2.39 4.04
N TRP A 187 -1.72 -1.44 3.29
CA TRP A 187 -0.96 -0.63 2.36
C TRP A 187 -0.70 0.74 2.98
N CYS A 188 0.56 1.16 2.93
CA CYS A 188 0.96 2.50 3.36
C CYS A 188 1.70 3.19 2.23
N ILE A 189 1.53 4.49 2.07
CA ILE A 189 2.30 5.30 1.14
C ILE A 189 2.84 6.54 1.84
N PHE A 190 4.16 6.71 1.76
CA PHE A 190 4.85 7.90 2.21
C PHE A 190 5.12 8.78 1.00
N ALA A 191 4.82 10.07 1.08
CA ALA A 191 5.05 10.99 -0.01
C ALA A 191 5.57 12.33 0.47
N CYS A 192 6.29 13.02 -0.41
CA CYS A 192 6.67 14.41 -0.22
C CYS A 192 6.52 15.22 -1.50
N VAL A 193 6.19 16.49 -1.33
CA VAL A 193 6.20 17.54 -2.34
C VAL A 193 7.08 18.66 -1.84
N TYR A 194 8.06 19.08 -2.64
CA TYR A 194 8.96 20.16 -2.26
C TYR A 194 9.41 20.96 -3.49
N LYS A 195 9.80 22.21 -3.29
CA LYS A 195 10.38 23.04 -4.34
C LYS A 195 11.85 22.67 -4.52
N SER A 196 12.25 22.34 -5.75
CA SER A 196 13.65 22.03 -6.10
C SER A 196 14.47 23.29 -6.35
#